data_AF-A0A3B8Y042-F1
#
_entry.id   AF-A0A3B8Y042-F1
#
_cell.length_a   1.000
_cell.length_b   1.000
_cell.length_c   1.000
_cell.angle_alpha   90.00
_cell.angle_beta   90.00
_cell.angle_gamma   90.00
#
_symmetry.space_group_name_H-M   'P 1'
#
loop_
_entity.id
_entity.type
_entity.pdbx_description
1 polymer ?
#
loop_
_entity_poly.entity_id
_entity_poly.type
_entity_poly.pdbx_seq_one_letter_code
_entity_poly.pdbx_strand_id
1 'polypeptide(L)' 'MKKLFHILLLATLATSPIIFSAPVWGQRDIRTEQVQFKRGTSGTVIEGSITGYEIVDYVLNARKGQY' A
#
# COMPACT_ATOMS: atom_id res chain seq x y z
N MET A 1 -33.26 -41.97 33.44
CA MET A 1 -33.37 -40.52 33.73
C MET A 1 -32.35 -39.81 32.87
N LYS A 2 -32.78 -38.80 32.10
CA LYS A 2 -31.95 -37.79 31.43
C LYS A 2 -31.09 -38.31 30.24
N LYS A 3 -31.62 -38.51 29.02
CA LYS A 3 -31.71 -37.46 27.96
C LYS A 3 -31.19 -36.11 28.45
N LEU A 4 -30.27 -35.45 27.74
CA LEU A 4 -29.48 -34.26 28.16
C LEU A 4 -28.16 -34.73 28.81
N PHE A 5 -26.99 -34.66 28.20
CA PHE A 5 -26.43 -33.54 27.45
C PHE A 5 -25.49 -34.07 26.35
N HIS A 6 -26.00 -34.12 25.12
CA HIS A 6 -25.21 -34.17 23.88
C HIS A 6 -24.62 -32.79 23.52
N ILE A 7 -24.35 -31.96 24.52
CA ILE A 7 -23.97 -30.57 24.31
C ILE A 7 -22.94 -30.22 25.37
N LEU A 8 -21.69 -30.63 25.15
CA LEU A 8 -20.58 -29.73 25.45
C LEU A 8 -19.32 -30.21 24.72
N LEU A 9 -18.93 -29.44 23.70
CA LEU A 9 -17.56 -29.26 23.22
C LEU A 9 -16.83 -30.55 22.79
N LEU A 10 -16.81 -31.03 21.54
CA LEU A 10 -16.84 -30.35 20.24
C LEU A 10 -15.97 -29.09 20.17
N ALA A 11 -14.75 -29.18 20.69
CA ALA A 11 -13.72 -28.15 20.49
C ALA A 11 -12.31 -28.75 20.44
N THR A 12 -12.15 -29.87 19.73
CA THR A 12 -10.82 -30.44 19.46
C THR A 12 -10.44 -30.21 18.00
N LEU A 13 -9.54 -29.24 17.85
CA LEU A 13 -8.33 -29.36 17.06
C LEU A 13 -8.48 -29.31 15.53
N ALA A 14 -8.67 -28.09 15.02
CA ALA A 14 -8.19 -27.72 13.70
C ALA A 14 -7.75 -26.26 13.71
N THR A 15 -6.80 -25.91 14.57
CA THR A 15 -6.06 -24.64 14.48
C THR A 15 -5.00 -24.82 13.40
N SER A 16 -5.42 -24.83 12.13
CA SER A 16 -4.50 -24.70 11.01
C SER A 16 -3.89 -23.29 11.08
N PRO A 17 -2.55 -23.14 11.13
CA PRO A 17 -1.95 -21.84 11.01
C PRO A 17 -2.27 -21.31 9.61
N ILE A 18 -3.07 -20.25 9.53
CA ILE A 18 -3.20 -19.48 8.30
C ILE A 18 -1.83 -18.84 8.12
N ILE A 19 -1.00 -19.44 7.27
CA ILE A 19 0.22 -18.81 6.80
C ILE A 19 -0.25 -17.63 5.95
N PHE A 20 -0.35 -16.46 6.59
CA PHE A 20 -0.47 -15.20 5.88
C PHE A 20 0.86 -15.01 5.16
N SER A 21 0.93 -15.51 3.93
CA SER A 21 1.94 -15.07 2.98
C SER A 21 1.70 -13.59 2.77
N ALA A 22 2.36 -12.76 3.58
CA ALA A 22 2.50 -11.35 3.27
C ALA A 22 3.06 -11.30 1.85
N PRO A 23 2.43 -10.56 0.93
CA PRO A 23 2.99 -10.40 -0.39
C PRO A 23 4.38 -9.79 -0.17
N VAL A 24 5.44 -10.53 -0.52
CA VAL A 24 6.78 -9.98 -0.62
C VAL A 24 6.69 -9.00 -1.77
N TRP A 25 6.50 -7.73 -1.45
CA TRP A 25 6.55 -6.66 -2.43
C TRP A 25 8.03 -6.51 -2.81
N GLY A 26 8.50 -7.37 -3.70
CA GLY A 26 9.61 -7.08 -4.59
C GLY A 26 9.22 -6.05 -5.66
N GLN A 27 8.22 -5.22 -5.37
CA GLN A 27 7.87 -4.05 -6.14
C GLN A 27 8.95 -3.03 -5.78
N ARG A 28 9.70 -2.53 -6.77
CA ARG A 28 10.41 -1.26 -6.58
C ARG A 28 9.35 -0.29 -6.08
N ASP A 29 9.52 0.28 -4.89
CA ASP A 29 8.49 1.14 -4.32
C ASP A 29 8.50 2.44 -5.12
N ILE A 30 7.68 2.50 -6.16
CA ILE A 30 7.55 3.66 -7.03
C ILE A 30 6.44 4.51 -6.43
N ARG A 31 6.84 5.64 -5.84
CA ARG A 31 5.92 6.65 -5.34
C ARG A 31 5.58 7.62 -6.47
N THR A 32 4.31 7.73 -6.82
CA THR A 32 3.87 8.76 -7.78
C THR A 32 3.40 10.01 -7.04
N GLU A 33 3.94 11.17 -7.39
CA GLU A 33 3.58 12.46 -6.82
C GLU A 33 3.05 13.41 -7.90
N GLN A 34 1.83 13.91 -7.72
CA GLN A 34 1.24 14.89 -8.64
C GLN A 34 1.78 16.28 -8.33
N VAL A 35 2.41 16.92 -9.31
CA VAL A 35 2.97 18.26 -9.18
C VAL A 35 1.91 19.29 -9.53
N GLN A 36 1.67 20.22 -8.61
CA GLN A 36 0.84 21.40 -8.85
C GLN A 36 1.60 22.66 -8.50
N PHE A 37 1.53 23.64 -9.40
CA PHE A 37 2.07 24.96 -9.15
C PHE A 37 1.09 25.80 -8.34
N LYS A 38 1.62 26.74 -7.56
CA LYS A 38 0.80 27.75 -6.92
C LYS A 38 0.15 28.61 -8.01
N ARG A 39 -1.05 29.13 -7.73
CA ARG A 39 -1.75 30.02 -8.67
C ARG A 39 -0.85 31.21 -9.04
N GLY A 40 -0.66 31.43 -10.34
CA GLY A 40 0.14 32.53 -10.87
C GLY A 40 1.65 32.26 -10.92
N THR A 41 2.11 31.06 -10.59
CA THR A 41 3.52 30.66 -10.75
C THR A 41 3.71 29.71 -11.93
N SER A 42 4.94 29.64 -12.43
CA SER A 42 5.37 28.72 -13.49
C SER A 42 6.23 27.57 -12.98
N GLY A 43 6.33 27.41 -11.65
CA GLY A 43 7.17 26.40 -11.03
C GLY A 43 6.90 26.21 -9.55
N THR A 44 7.52 25.16 -9.00
CA THR A 44 7.59 24.85 -7.58
C THR A 44 8.90 24.12 -7.27
N VAL A 45 9.30 24.10 -6.00
CA VAL A 45 10.42 23.29 -5.50
C VAL A 45 9.84 22.17 -4.65
N ILE A 46 10.35 20.95 -4.85
CA ILE A 46 10.01 19.78 -4.04
C ILE A 46 11.30 19.24 -3.45
N GLU A 47 11.35 19.17 -2.13
CA GLU A 47 12.46 18.58 -1.39
C GLU A 47 12.07 17.14 -1.03
N GLY A 48 12.98 16.20 -1.28
CA GLY A 48 12.72 14.78 -1.04
C GLY A 48 14.00 14.01 -0.81
N SER A 49 13.83 12.77 -0.31
CA SER A 49 14.89 11.79 -0.17
C SER A 49 14.40 10.44 -0.70
N ILE A 50 15.31 9.68 -1.28
CA ILE A 50 15.09 8.31 -1.70
C ILE A 50 16.21 7.44 -1.15
N THR A 51 15.91 6.19 -0.83
CA THR A 51 16.89 5.21 -0.36
C THR A 51 16.89 3.93 -1.20
N GLY A 52 18.04 3.29 -1.35
CA GLY A 52 18.16 2.01 -2.04
C GLY A 52 17.62 2.05 -3.47
N TYR A 53 16.51 1.34 -3.70
CA TYR A 53 15.85 1.16 -5.01
C TYR A 53 14.52 1.90 -5.12
N GLU A 54 14.26 2.85 -4.23
CA GLU A 54 13.09 3.71 -4.29
C GLU A 54 13.11 4.59 -5.55
N ILE A 55 11.94 4.80 -6.13
CA ILE A 55 11.74 5.65 -7.30
C ILE A 55 10.61 6.62 -6.98
N VAL A 56 10.74 7.88 -7.40
CA VAL A 56 9.65 8.86 -7.30
C VAL A 56 9.33 9.42 -8.68
N ASP A 57 8.10 9.18 -9.12
CA ASP A 57 7.56 9.68 -10.38
C ASP A 57 6.79 10.98 -10.13
N TYR A 58 7.39 12.10 -10.50
CA TYR A 58 6.75 13.41 -10.46
C TYR A 58 5.95 13.68 -11.73
N VAL A 59 4.63 13.75 -11.61
CA VAL A 59 3.72 13.94 -12.75
C VAL A 59 3.24 15.38 -12.78
N LEU A 60 3.69 16.13 -13.79
CA LEU A 60 3.22 17.48 -14.09
C LEU A 60 2.34 17.46 -15.34
N ASN A 61 1.14 18.02 -15.24
CA ASN A 61 0.28 18.22 -16.41
C ASN A 61 0.77 19.44 -17.21
N ALA A 62 1.36 19.18 -18.38
CA ALA A 62 1.79 20.20 -19.33
C ALA A 62 1.05 20.06 -20.68
N ARG A 63 0.96 21.16 -21.41
CA ARG A 63 0.44 21.23 -22.77
C ARG A 63 1.60 21.20 -23.76
N LYS A 64 1.32 20.74 -24.97
CA LYS A 64 2.28 20.76 -26.09
C LYS A 64 2.86 22.18 -26.27
N GLY A 65 4.19 22.29 -26.28
CA GLY A 65 4.91 23.55 -26.51
C GLY A 65 5.21 24.37 -25.26
N GLN A 66 4.83 23.89 -24.06
CA GLN A 66 5.27 24.48 -22.79
C GLN A 66 6.70 24.01 -22.44
N TYR A 67 7.50 24.89 -21.84
CA TYR A 67 8.87 24.67 -21.39
C TYR A 67 9.14 25.37 -20.06
#